data_AF-A0A537F647-F1
#
_entry.id   AF-A0A537F647-F1
#
_cell.length_a   1.000
_cell.length_b   1.000
_cell.length_c   1.000
_cell.angle_alpha   90.00
_cell.angle_beta   90.00
_cell.angle_gamma   90.00
#
_symmetry.space_group_name_H-M   'P 1'
#
loop_
_entity.id
_entity.type
_entity.pdbx_description
1 polymer ?
#
loop_
_entity_poly.entity_id
_entity_poly.type
_entity_poly.pdbx_seq_one_letter_code
_entity_poly.pdbx_strand_id
1 'polypeptide(L)'
;MVTACPVGGDFDAQVDFNLVLWPTSSGVRVGLVIQDPAGGAVERVGFVPNDFPTFPRETYLTDFGDGVQGAVLTISFTGTLRMVRTGGVLAGYDISGSNWVLIHSGPATTADDVHLGFGAWGHNNVFGNQNVTVAFDNFVLNSGRLDCPTLTLTPNNGELGTQVQVQGLWIPNLPLRTYSSFDLIR
;
A
#
# COMPACT_ATOMS: atom_id res chain seq x y z
N MET A 1 3.93 -0.32 5.69
CA MET A 1 2.60 -0.23 6.34
C MET A 1 1.60 -0.94 5.46
N VAL A 2 0.55 -1.54 6.03
CA VAL A 2 -0.52 -2.23 5.30
C VAL A 2 -1.87 -1.88 5.91
N THR A 3 -2.95 -1.94 5.14
CA THR A 3 -4.32 -1.73 5.63
C THR A 3 -4.65 -2.80 6.65
N ALA A 4 -5.27 -2.39 7.77
CA ALA A 4 -5.69 -3.34 8.81
C ALA A 4 -6.81 -4.26 8.32
N CYS A 5 -7.70 -3.73 7.49
CA CYS A 5 -8.78 -4.48 6.85
C CYS A 5 -8.41 -4.79 5.40
N PRO A 6 -8.84 -5.94 4.87
CA PRO A 6 -8.74 -6.21 3.44
C PRO A 6 -9.65 -5.26 2.65
N VAL A 7 -9.27 -5.04 1.39
CA VAL A 7 -10.01 -4.31 0.39
C VAL A 7 -10.61 -5.33 -0.57
N GLY A 8 -11.93 -5.35 -0.66
CA GLY A 8 -12.66 -6.29 -1.51
C GLY A 8 -13.05 -5.73 -2.86
N GLY A 9 -12.91 -6.57 -3.89
CA GLY A 9 -13.23 -6.26 -5.28
C GLY A 9 -12.35 -5.15 -5.90
N ASP A 10 -12.90 -4.44 -6.87
CA ASP A 10 -12.22 -3.32 -7.53
C ASP A 10 -11.86 -2.20 -6.56
N PHE A 11 -10.73 -1.56 -6.80
CA PHE A 11 -10.25 -0.47 -5.95
C PHE A 11 -9.43 0.56 -6.74
N ASP A 12 -9.28 1.72 -6.12
CA ASP A 12 -8.41 2.81 -6.56
C ASP A 12 -7.75 3.40 -5.32
N ALA A 13 -6.43 3.27 -5.23
CA ALA A 13 -5.65 3.76 -4.10
C ALA A 13 -4.44 4.56 -4.56
N GLN A 14 -4.03 5.52 -3.74
CA GLN A 14 -2.86 6.35 -3.98
C GLN A 14 -2.08 6.65 -2.70
N VAL A 15 -0.82 7.02 -2.87
CA VAL A 15 0.06 7.48 -1.78
C VAL A 15 1.06 8.49 -2.30
N ASP A 16 1.32 9.54 -1.52
CA ASP A 16 2.39 10.49 -1.78
C ASP A 16 3.70 9.96 -1.19
N PHE A 17 4.81 10.25 -1.86
CA PHE A 17 6.14 9.96 -1.33
C PHE A 17 7.07 11.17 -1.46
N ASN A 18 8.04 11.23 -0.54
CA ASN A 18 9.16 12.14 -0.58
C ASN A 18 10.46 11.39 -0.25
N LEU A 19 11.38 11.37 -1.21
CA LEU A 19 12.69 10.74 -1.14
C LEU A 19 13.67 11.68 -0.43
N VAL A 20 13.63 11.71 0.91
CA VAL A 20 14.43 12.63 1.74
C VAL A 20 15.95 12.40 1.59
N LEU A 21 16.36 11.14 1.56
CA LEU A 21 17.74 10.73 1.28
C LEU A 21 17.69 9.59 0.28
N TRP A 22 18.10 9.89 -0.96
CA TRP A 22 18.04 8.94 -2.07
C TRP A 22 19.30 9.00 -2.92
N PRO A 23 20.33 8.22 -2.55
CA PRO A 23 21.47 8.01 -3.41
C PRO A 23 21.03 7.43 -4.76
N THR A 24 21.59 7.94 -5.85
CA THR A 24 21.36 7.36 -7.18
C THR A 24 21.81 5.90 -7.20
N SER A 25 21.02 5.04 -7.85
CA SER A 25 21.29 3.61 -7.95
C SER A 25 21.40 2.93 -6.58
N SER A 26 20.54 3.31 -5.62
CA SER A 26 20.57 2.82 -4.23
C SER A 26 20.30 1.32 -4.08
N GLY A 27 19.71 0.68 -5.09
CA GLY A 27 19.17 -0.68 -5.02
C GLY A 27 17.83 -0.78 -4.28
N VAL A 28 17.24 0.36 -3.92
CA VAL A 28 15.98 0.44 -3.16
C VAL A 28 14.80 0.70 -4.10
N ARG A 29 13.68 0.09 -3.75
CA ARG A 29 12.35 0.28 -4.31
C ARG A 29 11.48 0.90 -3.23
N VAL A 30 10.64 1.85 -3.61
CA VAL A 30 9.58 2.38 -2.75
C VAL A 30 8.28 2.37 -3.52
N GLY A 31 7.17 2.05 -2.87
CA GLY A 31 5.94 1.93 -3.65
C GLY A 31 4.69 1.60 -2.86
N LEU A 32 3.60 1.60 -3.61
CA LEU A 32 2.28 1.10 -3.23
C LEU A 32 2.20 -0.36 -3.67
N VAL A 33 1.78 -1.24 -2.77
CA VAL A 33 1.78 -2.69 -2.94
C VAL A 33 0.45 -3.32 -2.56
N ILE A 34 0.13 -4.43 -3.20
CA ILE A 34 -0.77 -5.45 -2.68
C ILE A 34 0.08 -6.46 -1.93
N GLN A 35 -0.23 -6.71 -0.66
CA GLN A 35 0.50 -7.67 0.15
C GLN A 35 0.29 -9.12 -0.36
N ASP A 36 1.38 -9.88 -0.35
CA ASP A 36 1.46 -11.32 -0.67
C ASP A 36 0.35 -12.13 0.04
N PRO A 37 -0.28 -13.15 -0.60
CA PRO A 37 0.08 -13.82 -1.86
C PRO A 37 -0.47 -13.19 -3.14
N ALA A 38 -1.31 -12.16 -3.01
CA ALA A 38 -2.04 -11.59 -4.13
C ALA A 38 -1.13 -10.87 -5.14
N GLY A 39 -0.07 -10.22 -4.65
CA GLY A 39 0.97 -9.60 -5.47
C GLY A 39 0.52 -8.37 -6.25
N GLY A 40 1.46 -7.46 -6.53
CA GLY A 40 1.21 -6.25 -7.30
C GLY A 40 1.89 -5.04 -6.67
N ALA A 41 2.73 -4.33 -7.44
CA ALA A 41 3.39 -3.13 -6.97
C ALA A 41 3.42 -2.05 -8.04
N VAL A 42 3.24 -0.80 -7.61
CA VAL A 42 3.57 0.41 -8.38
C VAL A 42 4.71 1.08 -7.63
N GLU A 43 5.83 1.29 -8.31
CA GLU A 43 7.11 1.53 -7.64
C GLU A 43 7.88 2.71 -8.23
N ARG A 44 8.66 3.35 -7.37
CA ARG A 44 9.81 4.19 -7.70
C ARG A 44 11.08 3.45 -7.31
N VAL A 45 11.99 3.24 -8.26
CA VAL A 45 13.14 2.33 -8.11
C VAL A 45 14.45 3.00 -8.51
N GLY A 46 15.49 2.78 -7.69
CA GLY A 46 16.86 3.20 -7.95
C GLY A 46 17.71 1.97 -8.24
N PHE A 47 17.77 1.52 -9.49
CA PHE A 47 18.48 0.31 -9.88
C PHE A 47 20.00 0.45 -9.78
N VAL A 48 20.67 -0.52 -9.15
CA VAL A 48 22.13 -0.67 -9.27
C VAL A 48 22.52 -1.10 -10.70
N PRO A 49 23.77 -0.87 -11.16
CA PRO A 49 24.14 -1.11 -12.57
C PRO A 49 23.83 -2.50 -13.14
N ASN A 50 23.90 -3.55 -12.31
CA ASN A 50 23.64 -4.93 -12.74
C ASN A 50 22.17 -5.36 -12.59
N ASP A 51 21.32 -4.54 -11.96
CA ASP A 51 19.90 -4.78 -11.80
C ASP A 51 19.15 -4.16 -13.00
N PHE A 52 18.43 -4.98 -13.76
CA PHE A 52 17.77 -4.61 -15.03
C PHE A 52 18.64 -3.70 -15.92
N PRO A 53 19.77 -4.17 -16.48
CA PRO A 53 20.80 -3.30 -17.07
C PRO A 53 20.34 -2.45 -18.26
N THR A 54 19.24 -2.83 -18.92
CA THR A 54 18.66 -2.08 -20.03
C THR A 54 17.71 -0.96 -19.61
N PHE A 55 17.31 -0.91 -18.34
CA PHE A 55 16.37 0.09 -17.82
C PHE A 55 17.09 1.39 -17.43
N PRO A 56 16.38 2.53 -17.35
CA PRO A 56 16.89 3.70 -16.66
C PRO A 56 17.23 3.38 -15.19
N ARG A 57 18.24 4.04 -14.61
CA ARG A 57 18.64 3.78 -13.22
C ARG A 57 17.59 4.27 -12.21
N GLU A 58 16.95 5.39 -12.53
CA GLU A 58 15.91 5.98 -11.69
C GLU A 58 14.59 5.93 -12.46
N THR A 59 13.65 5.12 -12.00
CA THR A 59 12.45 4.82 -12.80
C THR A 59 11.20 4.64 -11.96
N TYR A 60 10.05 4.97 -12.55
CA TYR A 60 8.77 4.38 -12.15
C TYR A 60 8.54 3.10 -12.92
N LEU A 61 7.96 2.08 -12.29
CA LEU A 61 7.61 0.80 -12.91
C LEU A 61 6.45 0.12 -12.18
N THR A 62 5.97 -0.99 -12.74
CA THR A 62 5.04 -1.88 -12.05
C THR A 62 5.61 -3.29 -11.96
N ASP A 63 5.30 -4.02 -10.89
CA ASP A 63 5.51 -5.47 -10.80
C ASP A 63 4.16 -6.14 -10.56
N PHE A 64 3.55 -6.65 -11.63
CA PHE A 64 2.21 -7.25 -11.62
C PHE A 64 2.28 -8.75 -11.95
N GLY A 65 1.15 -9.38 -12.31
CA GLY A 65 1.11 -10.81 -12.66
C GLY A 65 1.95 -11.19 -13.88
N ASP A 66 2.39 -10.22 -14.67
CA ASP A 66 3.31 -10.35 -15.82
C ASP A 66 4.73 -9.84 -15.53
N GLY A 67 5.06 -9.66 -14.25
CA GLY A 67 6.37 -9.26 -13.76
C GLY A 67 6.64 -7.76 -13.89
N VAL A 68 7.92 -7.42 -13.87
CA VAL A 68 8.41 -6.03 -13.94
C VAL A 68 8.20 -5.45 -15.34
N GLN A 69 7.40 -4.41 -15.45
CA GLN A 69 7.03 -3.73 -16.70
C GLN A 69 7.00 -2.20 -16.54
N GLY A 70 6.95 -1.48 -17.67
CA GLY A 70 6.65 -0.05 -17.67
C GLY A 70 7.75 0.88 -17.13
N ALA A 71 9.04 0.56 -17.31
CA ALA A 71 10.12 1.39 -16.79
C ALA A 71 10.18 2.79 -17.44
N VAL A 72 9.64 3.79 -16.76
CA VAL A 72 9.64 5.21 -17.15
C VAL A 72 10.74 5.95 -16.38
N LEU A 73 11.67 6.61 -17.09
CA LEU A 73 12.72 7.43 -16.48
C LEU A 73 12.11 8.56 -15.63
N THR A 74 12.65 8.78 -14.43
CA THR A 74 12.29 9.91 -13.57
C THR A 74 13.50 10.44 -12.82
N ILE A 75 13.49 11.74 -12.55
CA ILE A 75 14.44 12.40 -11.65
C ILE A 75 13.76 13.01 -10.43
N SER A 76 12.45 12.78 -10.29
CA SER A 76 11.66 13.37 -9.22
C SER A 76 11.96 12.70 -7.89
N PHE A 77 12.13 13.54 -6.87
CA PHE A 77 12.29 13.13 -5.46
C PHE A 77 10.97 13.13 -4.71
N THR A 78 9.91 13.65 -5.31
CA THR A 78 8.56 13.65 -4.78
C THR A 78 7.60 13.16 -5.85
N GLY A 79 6.51 12.54 -5.46
CA GLY A 79 5.47 12.16 -6.38
C GLY A 79 4.32 11.46 -5.69
N THR A 80 3.33 11.09 -6.49
CA THR A 80 2.18 10.30 -6.05
C THR A 80 2.11 9.06 -6.95
N LEU A 81 2.02 7.90 -6.32
CA LEU A 81 1.79 6.63 -7.01
C LEU A 81 0.32 6.26 -6.82
N ARG A 82 -0.31 5.76 -7.89
CA ARG A 82 -1.70 5.29 -7.87
C ARG A 82 -1.81 3.91 -8.48
N MET A 83 -2.63 3.07 -7.87
CA MET A 83 -2.91 1.72 -8.31
C MET A 83 -4.42 1.54 -8.42
N VAL A 84 -4.88 1.09 -9.57
CA VAL A 84 -6.29 0.83 -9.84
C VAL A 84 -6.46 -0.62 -10.24
N ARG A 85 -7.35 -1.33 -9.54
CA ARG A 85 -7.81 -2.67 -9.93
C ARG A 85 -9.22 -2.56 -10.51
N THR A 86 -9.40 -3.05 -11.73
CA THR A 86 -10.70 -3.23 -12.38
C THR A 86 -10.81 -4.64 -12.95
N GLY A 87 -11.63 -5.48 -12.34
CA GLY A 87 -11.69 -6.91 -12.63
C GLY A 87 -10.34 -7.60 -12.43
N GLY A 88 -9.87 -8.30 -13.47
CA GLY A 88 -8.58 -9.01 -13.47
C GLY A 88 -7.39 -8.17 -13.94
N VAL A 89 -7.48 -6.83 -13.92
CA VAL A 89 -6.44 -5.93 -14.43
C VAL A 89 -6.03 -4.92 -13.36
N LEU A 90 -4.71 -4.75 -13.21
CA LEU A 90 -4.10 -3.68 -12.44
C LEU A 90 -3.52 -2.65 -13.40
N ALA A 91 -3.69 -1.37 -13.07
CA ALA A 91 -3.06 -0.26 -13.74
C ALA A 91 -2.29 0.59 -12.71
N GLY A 92 -1.01 0.84 -13.01
CA GLY A 92 -0.13 1.67 -12.20
C GLY A 92 0.10 3.02 -12.85
N TYR A 93 0.06 4.07 -12.04
CA TYR A 93 0.21 5.45 -12.48
C TYR A 93 1.18 6.22 -11.60
N ASP A 94 1.88 7.18 -12.19
CA ASP A 94 2.49 8.30 -11.50
C ASP A 94 1.73 9.60 -11.79
N ILE A 95 1.88 10.60 -10.93
CA ILE A 95 1.40 11.95 -11.21
C ILE A 95 2.50 12.80 -11.86
N SER A 96 2.20 13.36 -13.03
CA SER A 96 3.07 14.30 -13.73
C SER A 96 2.33 15.62 -13.96
N GLY A 97 2.73 16.65 -13.22
CA GLY A 97 1.96 17.89 -13.13
C GLY A 97 0.60 17.63 -12.46
N SER A 98 -0.48 17.84 -13.20
CA SER A 98 -1.87 17.57 -12.74
C SER A 98 -2.48 16.32 -13.36
N ASN A 99 -1.71 15.53 -14.12
CA ASN A 99 -2.23 14.42 -14.90
C ASN A 99 -1.70 13.09 -14.36
N TRP A 100 -2.57 12.09 -14.31
CA TRP A 100 -2.17 10.71 -14.12
C TRP A 100 -1.58 10.16 -15.41
N VAL A 101 -0.34 9.69 -15.36
CA VAL A 101 0.35 9.07 -16.48
C VAL A 101 0.39 7.56 -16.22
N LEU A 102 -0.09 6.78 -17.19
CA LEU A 102 -0.03 5.33 -17.10
C LEU A 102 1.43 4.89 -17.22
N ILE A 103 1.92 4.19 -16.21
CA ILE A 103 3.22 3.50 -16.24
C ILE A 103 3.04 2.20 -17.03
N HIS A 104 2.10 1.37 -16.59
CA HIS A 104 1.76 0.10 -17.22
C HIS A 104 0.42 -0.44 -16.69
N SER A 105 -0.21 -1.33 -17.45
CA SER A 105 -1.37 -2.11 -17.03
C SER A 105 -1.18 -3.58 -17.35
N GLY A 106 -1.43 -4.46 -16.39
CA GLY A 106 -1.20 -5.89 -16.53
C GLY A 106 -2.17 -6.74 -15.72
N PRO A 107 -2.02 -8.07 -15.78
CA PRO A 107 -2.86 -9.01 -15.04
C PRO A 107 -2.79 -8.78 -13.53
N ALA A 108 -3.93 -8.90 -12.87
CA ALA A 108 -4.08 -8.80 -11.42
C ALA A 108 -4.59 -10.10 -10.81
N THR A 109 -4.32 -10.28 -9.52
CA THR A 109 -5.09 -11.21 -8.71
C THR A 109 -6.58 -10.85 -8.69
N THR A 110 -7.42 -11.87 -8.81
CA THR A 110 -8.88 -11.76 -8.63
C THR A 110 -9.31 -12.10 -7.21
N ALA A 111 -8.38 -12.12 -6.24
CA ALA A 111 -8.72 -12.33 -4.84
C ALA A 111 -9.59 -11.16 -4.32
N ASP A 112 -10.67 -11.51 -3.63
CA ASP A 112 -11.66 -10.57 -3.10
C ASP A 112 -11.27 -9.97 -1.74
N ASP A 113 -10.07 -10.25 -1.23
CA ASP A 113 -9.60 -9.85 0.09
C ASP A 113 -8.11 -9.48 0.09
N VAL A 114 -7.78 -8.34 -0.54
CA VAL A 114 -6.38 -7.89 -0.63
C VAL A 114 -6.03 -6.86 0.41
N HIS A 115 -4.83 -6.94 1.01
CA HIS A 115 -4.31 -5.86 1.84
C HIS A 115 -3.46 -4.91 1.00
N LEU A 116 -3.78 -3.62 1.04
CA LEU A 116 -2.99 -2.59 0.39
C LEU A 116 -1.93 -2.08 1.35
N GLY A 117 -0.76 -1.73 0.86
CA GLY A 117 0.31 -1.21 1.69
C GLY A 117 1.28 -0.34 0.94
N PHE A 118 2.18 0.29 1.67
CA PHE A 118 3.29 1.03 1.09
C PHE A 118 4.54 0.89 1.95
N GLY A 119 5.69 1.05 1.33
CA GLY A 119 6.95 0.94 2.03
C GLY A 119 8.16 1.05 1.13
N ALA A 120 9.31 0.71 1.71
CA ALA A 120 10.59 0.61 1.03
C ALA A 120 11.15 -0.80 1.18
N TRP A 121 11.73 -1.33 0.11
CA TRP A 121 12.37 -2.64 0.12
C TRP A 121 13.56 -2.67 -0.84
N GLY A 122 14.42 -3.67 -0.66
CA GLY A 122 15.55 -3.95 -1.54
C GLY A 122 15.91 -5.42 -1.41
N HIS A 123 16.74 -5.92 -2.32
CA HIS A 123 17.24 -7.30 -2.23
C HIS A 123 18.70 -7.29 -1.79
N ASN A 124 19.10 -8.28 -0.99
CA ASN A 124 20.45 -8.35 -0.42
C ASN A 124 21.57 -8.34 -1.48
N ASN A 125 21.29 -8.81 -2.69
CA ASN A 125 22.23 -8.85 -3.81
C ASN A 125 22.36 -7.51 -4.57
N VAL A 126 21.44 -6.55 -4.35
CA VAL A 126 21.42 -5.26 -5.04
C VAL A 126 21.47 -4.07 -4.08
N PHE A 127 21.15 -4.25 -2.80
CA PHE A 127 21.20 -3.19 -1.82
C PHE A 127 22.66 -2.94 -1.39
N GLY A 128 23.22 -1.82 -1.82
CA GLY A 128 24.62 -1.44 -1.55
C GLY A 128 24.92 -1.00 -0.12
N ASN A 129 24.06 -1.32 0.86
CA ASN A 129 24.11 -0.86 2.26
C ASN A 129 24.17 0.67 2.40
N GLN A 130 23.52 1.38 1.48
CA GLN A 130 23.45 2.84 1.53
C GLN A 130 22.24 3.27 2.36
N ASN A 131 22.41 4.32 3.16
CA ASN A 131 21.28 4.89 3.89
C ASN A 131 20.29 5.50 2.90
N VAL A 132 19.03 5.08 3.03
CA VAL A 132 17.89 5.61 2.30
C VAL A 132 16.85 6.08 3.29
N THR A 133 16.24 7.23 3.03
CA THR A 133 15.15 7.77 3.83
C THR A 133 14.03 8.22 2.91
N VAL A 134 12.84 7.71 3.16
CA VAL A 134 11.61 8.04 2.45
C VAL A 134 10.53 8.40 3.47
N ALA A 135 9.75 9.43 3.16
CA ALA A 135 8.52 9.75 3.84
C ALA A 135 7.34 9.41 2.92
N PHE A 136 6.27 8.91 3.51
CA PHE A 136 4.99 8.69 2.84
C PHE A 136 3.93 9.51 3.53
N ASP A 137 3.01 10.07 2.76
CA ASP A 137 1.87 10.84 3.27
C ASP A 137 0.65 10.65 2.36
N ASN A 138 -0.51 11.17 2.79
CA ASN A 138 -1.74 11.22 2.01
C ASN A 138 -2.10 9.88 1.34
N PHE A 139 -2.00 8.77 2.08
CA PHE A 139 -2.55 7.51 1.62
C PHE A 139 -4.08 7.64 1.55
N VAL A 140 -4.64 7.39 0.36
CA VAL A 140 -6.08 7.50 0.11
C VAL A 140 -6.57 6.28 -0.64
N LEU A 141 -7.64 5.67 -0.17
CA LEU A 141 -8.48 4.76 -0.93
C LEU A 141 -9.60 5.59 -1.59
N ASN A 142 -9.40 5.98 -2.85
CA ASN A 142 -10.32 6.81 -3.62
C ASN A 142 -11.64 6.08 -3.89
N SER A 143 -11.57 4.77 -4.15
CA SER A 143 -12.72 3.88 -4.25
C SER A 143 -12.32 2.45 -3.88
N GLY A 144 -13.30 1.66 -3.45
CA GLY A 144 -13.11 0.28 -2.98
C GLY A 144 -13.93 0.00 -1.73
N ARG A 145 -13.97 -1.27 -1.30
CA ARG A 145 -14.70 -1.70 -0.10
C ARG A 145 -13.72 -2.19 0.96
N LEU A 146 -13.64 -1.49 2.08
CA LEU A 146 -12.90 -1.99 3.26
C LEU A 146 -13.77 -2.97 4.02
N ASP A 147 -13.34 -4.23 4.05
CA ASP A 147 -14.02 -5.31 4.75
C ASP A 147 -13.50 -5.40 6.20
N CYS A 148 -13.81 -4.36 6.98
CA CYS A 148 -13.42 -4.27 8.40
C CYS A 148 -14.38 -5.05 9.32
N PRO A 149 -13.90 -5.55 10.48
CA PRO A 149 -14.79 -6.06 11.51
C PRO A 149 -15.84 -5.02 11.91
N THR A 150 -17.12 -5.39 11.79
CA THR A 150 -18.19 -4.62 12.41
C THR A 150 -18.11 -4.81 13.92
N LEU A 151 -17.87 -3.73 14.65
CA LEU A 151 -18.00 -3.73 16.11
C LEU A 151 -19.48 -3.62 16.47
N THR A 152 -20.01 -4.61 17.16
CA THR A 152 -21.34 -4.55 17.76
C THR A 152 -21.20 -4.23 19.25
N LEU A 153 -21.90 -3.18 19.68
CA LEU A 153 -22.03 -2.81 21.08
C LEU A 153 -23.33 -3.39 21.62
N THR A 154 -23.27 -4.11 22.75
CA THR A 154 -24.47 -4.62 23.43
C THR A 154 -24.44 -4.28 24.92
N PRO A 155 -25.33 -3.41 25.42
CA PRO A 155 -26.28 -2.60 24.64
C PRO A 155 -25.56 -1.52 23.81
N ASN A 156 -26.19 -1.02 22.74
CA ASN A 156 -25.65 0.08 21.92
C ASN A 156 -26.11 1.47 22.41
N ASN A 157 -26.84 1.51 23.52
CA ASN A 157 -27.29 2.71 24.21
C ASN A 157 -27.43 2.45 25.71
N GLY A 158 -27.40 3.51 26.51
CA GLY A 158 -27.55 3.43 27.97
C GLY A 158 -27.21 4.75 28.66
N GLU A 159 -27.54 4.83 29.94
CA GLU A 159 -27.12 5.93 30.80
C GLU A 159 -25.59 5.90 31.04
N LEU A 160 -25.02 7.01 31.50
CA LEU A 160 -23.60 7.10 31.85
C LEU A 160 -23.25 6.00 32.87
N GLY A 161 -22.15 5.27 32.62
CA GLY A 161 -21.76 4.10 33.43
C GLY A 161 -22.38 2.77 32.99
N THR A 162 -23.17 2.74 31.91
CA THR A 162 -23.66 1.47 31.32
C THR A 162 -22.47 0.67 30.78
N GLN A 163 -22.28 -0.55 31.30
CA GLN A 163 -21.29 -1.47 30.74
C GLN A 163 -21.77 -2.00 29.39
N VAL A 164 -20.93 -1.89 28.37
CA VAL A 164 -21.18 -2.43 27.03
C VAL A 164 -20.27 -3.62 26.76
N GLN A 165 -20.83 -4.67 26.15
CA GLN A 165 -20.07 -5.74 25.54
C GLN A 165 -19.70 -5.33 24.12
N VAL A 166 -18.41 -5.39 23.79
CA VAL A 166 -17.91 -5.17 22.43
C VAL A 166 -17.67 -6.54 21.80
N GLN A 167 -18.35 -6.84 20.71
CA GLN A 167 -18.11 -8.05 19.91
C GLN A 167 -17.64 -7.64 18.51
N GLY A 168 -16.65 -8.37 17.99
CA GLY A 168 -16.17 -8.24 16.62
C GLY A 168 -15.78 -9.61 16.07
N LEU A 169 -16.15 -9.90 14.82
CA LEU A 169 -15.57 -11.05 14.12
C LEU A 169 -14.08 -10.74 13.87
N TRP A 170 -13.20 -11.65 14.29
CA TRP A 170 -11.72 -11.59 14.17
C TRP A 170 -10.91 -10.89 15.27
N ILE A 171 -11.36 -10.82 16.52
CA ILE A 171 -10.40 -10.59 17.64
C ILE A 171 -9.78 -11.95 18.01
N PRO A 172 -8.55 -12.31 17.57
CA PRO A 172 -7.96 -13.59 17.90
C PRO A 172 -7.29 -13.44 19.27
N ASN A 173 -7.78 -14.18 20.26
CA ASN A 173 -7.08 -14.47 21.51
C ASN A 173 -6.59 -13.27 22.35
N LEU A 174 -7.51 -12.45 22.84
CA LEU A 174 -7.32 -11.88 24.18
C LEU A 174 -7.99 -12.82 25.20
N PRO A 175 -7.31 -13.21 26.29
CA PRO A 175 -7.95 -13.97 27.34
C PRO A 175 -9.16 -13.17 27.84
N LEU A 176 -10.28 -13.86 28.08
CA LEU A 176 -11.62 -13.40 28.48
C LEU A 176 -11.71 -12.53 29.76
N ARG A 177 -10.66 -11.80 30.14
CA ARG A 177 -10.62 -10.96 31.35
C ARG A 177 -9.91 -9.63 31.12
N THR A 178 -10.35 -8.87 30.13
CA THR A 178 -10.24 -7.41 30.20
C THR A 178 -11.60 -6.82 29.89
N TYR A 179 -12.39 -6.62 30.95
CA TYR A 179 -13.44 -5.60 30.96
C TYR A 179 -12.72 -4.26 30.88
N SER A 180 -12.58 -3.70 29.68
CA SER A 180 -12.31 -2.27 29.56
C SER A 180 -13.65 -1.57 29.56
N SER A 181 -14.09 -1.12 30.74
CA SER A 181 -15.18 -0.16 30.87
C SER A 181 -14.74 1.14 30.19
N PHE A 182 -15.38 1.50 29.09
CA PHE A 182 -15.25 2.82 28.50
C PHE A 182 -16.55 3.57 28.75
N ASP A 183 -16.44 4.75 29.35
CA ASP A 183 -17.57 5.67 29.47
C ASP A 183 -17.80 6.35 28.11
N LEU A 184 -19.05 6.40 27.67
CA LEU A 184 -19.48 7.19 26.52
C LEU A 184 -19.20 8.68 26.80
N ILE A 185 -18.25 9.27 26.05
CA ILE A 185 -18.07 10.72 25.98
C ILE A 185 -18.77 11.22 24.70
N ARG A 186 -19.53 12.31 24.85
CA ARG A 186 -20.39 12.94 23.83
C ARG A 186 -19.71 13.21 22.51
#